data_AF-S9TSQ8-F1
#
_entry.id   AF-S9TSQ8-F1
#
_cell.length_a   1.000
_cell.length_b   1.000
_cell.length_c   1.000
_cell.angle_alpha   90.00
_cell.angle_beta   90.00
_cell.angle_gamma   90.00
#
_symmetry.space_group_name_H-M   'P 1'
#
loop_
_entity.id
_entity.type
_entity.pdbx_description
1 polymer ?
#
loop_
_entity_poly.entity_id
_entity_poly.type
_entity_poly.pdbx_seq_one_letter_code
_entity_poly.pdbx_strand_id
1 'polypeptide(L)'
;MAFNLGRYGSRDVLNLQFFDAATNAPLMTMDYAKTSSQEIQSTRVYAMGAGSRRIAWDGEKTATLKVDTQIFSMEHLAMLAGEDIKEAAQNIYRTEIAKVEDDGSNGMIVNLQKAPVGDIVIYPFVNGVAVKQNQKGAATGKVVKLDASATVKVGDDVEVFYQSEVKSAHKLSFTAKSFPKYVKLVGDTIFMDEVSTEAAAVQTVFYKAKLQPNFTLSSGSEGDPTTLSLVFDLFPQKINGEDTIADMIVYDSKE
;
A
#
# COMPACT_ATOMS: atom_id res chain seq x y z
N MET A 1 21.82 -33.55 -18.97
CA MET A 1 20.70 -33.91 -19.85
C MET A 1 20.31 -32.68 -20.64
N ALA A 2 19.92 -32.80 -21.91
CA ALA A 2 19.40 -31.63 -22.64
C ALA A 2 18.02 -31.31 -22.07
N PHE A 3 17.84 -30.08 -21.54
CA PHE A 3 16.52 -29.57 -21.19
C PHE A 3 15.66 -29.60 -22.46
N ASN A 4 14.68 -30.49 -22.49
CA ASN A 4 13.77 -30.56 -23.62
C ASN A 4 12.76 -29.42 -23.44
N LEU A 5 12.95 -28.33 -24.18
CA LEU A 5 12.04 -27.18 -24.16
C LEU A 5 10.70 -27.61 -24.78
N GLY A 6 9.79 -28.09 -23.93
CA GLY A 6 8.47 -28.55 -24.30
C GLY A 6 7.45 -27.44 -24.51
N ARG A 7 6.17 -27.81 -24.52
CA ARG A 7 5.03 -26.88 -24.60
C ARG A 7 4.45 -26.75 -23.20
N TYR A 8 4.34 -25.53 -22.71
CA TYR A 8 4.01 -25.26 -21.32
C TYR A 8 2.67 -24.54 -21.18
N GLY A 9 1.86 -24.95 -20.20
CA GLY A 9 0.70 -24.23 -19.71
C GLY A 9 1.00 -23.57 -18.37
N SER A 10 0.60 -22.31 -18.20
CA SER A 10 0.70 -21.58 -16.94
C SER A 10 -0.70 -21.26 -16.41
N ARG A 11 -0.92 -21.52 -15.12
CA ARG A 11 -2.16 -21.17 -14.41
C ARG A 11 -1.90 -20.44 -13.10
N ASP A 12 -0.67 -20.49 -12.59
CA ASP A 12 -0.35 -20.02 -11.25
C ASP A 12 0.11 -18.55 -11.27
N VAL A 13 -0.24 -17.84 -10.19
CA VAL A 13 0.13 -16.44 -10.00
C VAL A 13 1.62 -16.34 -9.64
N LEU A 14 2.30 -15.29 -10.10
CA LEU A 14 3.70 -15.05 -9.76
C LEU A 14 3.83 -14.72 -8.26
N ASN A 15 4.66 -15.48 -7.56
CA ASN A 15 5.15 -15.12 -6.23
C ASN A 15 6.28 -14.10 -6.40
N LEU A 16 6.07 -12.87 -5.96
CA LEU A 16 6.95 -11.74 -6.26
C LEU A 16 7.88 -11.42 -5.09
N GLN A 17 9.16 -11.29 -5.40
CA GLN A 17 10.19 -10.75 -4.53
C GLN A 17 10.61 -9.39 -5.06
N PHE A 18 10.60 -8.39 -4.19
CA PHE A 18 10.92 -7.00 -4.51
C PHE A 18 12.31 -6.68 -4.01
N PHE A 19 13.15 -6.13 -4.87
CA PHE A 19 14.49 -5.68 -4.55
C PHE A 19 14.66 -4.21 -4.94
N ASP A 20 15.44 -3.47 -4.18
CA ASP A 20 15.85 -2.12 -4.57
C ASP A 20 16.78 -2.21 -5.80
N ALA A 21 16.47 -1.47 -6.88
CA ALA A 21 17.21 -1.60 -8.12
C ALA A 21 18.66 -1.07 -8.05
N ALA A 22 18.99 -0.20 -7.08
CA ALA A 22 20.32 0.37 -6.95
C ALA A 22 21.24 -0.49 -6.07
N THR A 23 20.70 -1.04 -4.99
CA THR A 23 21.45 -1.77 -3.96
C THR A 23 21.29 -3.28 -4.04
N ASN A 24 20.29 -3.78 -4.77
CA ASN A 24 19.82 -5.18 -4.75
C ASN A 24 19.43 -5.67 -3.35
N ALA A 25 19.14 -4.77 -2.40
CA ALA A 25 18.63 -5.15 -1.10
C ALA A 25 17.19 -5.67 -1.22
N PRO A 26 16.83 -6.79 -0.55
CA PRO A 26 15.45 -7.25 -0.51
C PRO A 26 14.58 -6.23 0.23
N LEU A 27 13.48 -5.83 -0.40
CA LEU A 27 12.50 -4.89 0.16
C LEU A 27 11.33 -5.64 0.81
N MET A 28 10.70 -6.56 0.06
CA MET A 28 9.56 -7.32 0.54
C MET A 28 9.29 -8.53 -0.37
N THR A 29 8.49 -9.48 0.11
CA THR A 29 7.99 -10.62 -0.66
C THR A 29 6.47 -10.63 -0.65
N MET A 30 5.86 -11.16 -1.72
CA MET A 30 4.42 -11.20 -1.91
C MET A 30 4.03 -12.50 -2.58
N ASP A 31 3.36 -13.37 -1.82
CA ASP A 31 2.84 -14.68 -2.26
C ASP A 31 1.30 -14.69 -2.36
N TYR A 32 0.63 -13.66 -1.82
CA TYR A 32 -0.83 -13.55 -1.75
C TYR A 32 -1.45 -12.74 -2.91
N ALA A 33 -0.72 -12.52 -4.00
CA ALA A 33 -1.27 -11.88 -5.19
C ALA A 33 -2.44 -12.71 -5.73
N LYS A 34 -3.55 -12.04 -6.08
CA LYS A 34 -4.72 -12.70 -6.66
C LYS A 34 -4.55 -12.95 -8.15
N THR A 35 -3.93 -11.99 -8.85
CA THR A 35 -3.62 -12.10 -10.28
C THR A 35 -2.30 -11.39 -10.56
N SER A 36 -1.57 -11.92 -11.55
CA SER A 36 -0.40 -11.28 -12.13
C SER A 36 -0.50 -11.37 -13.65
N SER A 37 -0.47 -10.23 -14.33
CA SER A 37 -0.51 -10.17 -15.80
C SER A 37 0.67 -9.36 -16.33
N GLN A 38 1.51 -10.01 -17.13
CA GLN A 38 2.58 -9.38 -17.89
C GLN A 38 2.05 -9.05 -19.29
N GLU A 39 2.22 -7.81 -19.73
CA GLU A 39 1.84 -7.36 -21.06
C GLU A 39 3.04 -6.70 -21.76
N ILE A 40 3.31 -7.11 -23.00
CA ILE A 40 4.31 -6.49 -23.86
C ILE A 40 3.61 -6.03 -25.12
N GLN A 41 3.55 -4.71 -25.32
CA GLN A 41 2.96 -4.10 -26.49
C GLN A 41 4.06 -3.60 -27.42
N SER A 42 3.80 -3.65 -28.72
CA SER A 42 4.70 -3.08 -29.72
C SER A 42 3.89 -2.45 -30.84
N THR A 43 4.33 -1.28 -31.28
CA THR A 43 3.71 -0.59 -32.42
C THR A 43 4.31 -1.11 -33.72
N ARG A 44 3.50 -1.27 -34.77
CA ARG A 44 3.99 -1.61 -36.10
C ARG A 44 3.25 -0.84 -37.18
N VAL A 45 4.01 -0.16 -38.01
CA VAL A 45 3.49 0.59 -39.17
C VAL A 45 3.75 -0.21 -40.44
N TYR A 46 2.83 -0.14 -41.40
CA TYR A 46 2.88 -0.91 -42.64
C TYR A 46 2.87 -0.01 -43.88
N ALA A 47 3.66 -0.35 -44.90
CA ALA A 47 3.44 0.15 -46.26
C ALA A 47 2.42 -0.74 -46.97
N MET A 48 1.42 -0.11 -47.59
CA MET A 48 0.35 -0.78 -48.33
C MET A 48 0.64 -0.70 -49.84
N GLY A 49 0.52 -1.82 -50.54
CA GLY A 49 0.61 -1.90 -52.00
C GLY A 49 -0.57 -2.69 -52.55
N ALA A 50 -1.38 -2.06 -53.41
CA ALA A 50 -2.61 -2.62 -53.98
C ALA A 50 -3.57 -3.23 -52.92
N GLY A 51 -3.73 -2.53 -51.79
CA GLY A 51 -4.62 -2.95 -50.69
C GLY A 51 -4.05 -4.03 -49.75
N SER A 52 -2.82 -4.51 -49.97
CA SER A 52 -2.16 -5.50 -49.11
C SER A 52 -0.90 -4.94 -48.44
N ARG A 53 -0.60 -5.39 -47.22
CA ARG A 53 0.59 -5.00 -46.44
C ARG A 53 1.85 -5.60 -47.09
N ARG A 54 2.85 -4.77 -47.41
CA ARG A 54 4.07 -5.19 -48.15
C ARG A 54 5.36 -5.06 -47.35
N ILE A 55 5.48 -4.00 -46.56
CA ILE A 55 6.65 -3.73 -45.71
C ILE A 55 6.11 -3.37 -44.35
N ALA A 56 6.79 -3.81 -43.29
CA ALA A 56 6.44 -3.48 -41.93
C ALA A 56 7.66 -2.91 -41.20
N TRP A 57 7.43 -1.93 -40.33
CA TRP A 57 8.43 -1.36 -39.43
C TRP A 57 7.92 -1.47 -38.00
N ASP A 58 8.66 -2.20 -37.18
CA ASP A 58 8.44 -2.29 -35.74
C ASP A 58 8.93 -1.00 -35.08
N GLY A 59 8.08 -0.43 -34.21
CA GLY A 59 8.33 0.79 -33.45
C GLY A 59 8.60 0.49 -31.97
N GLU A 60 8.15 1.40 -31.11
CA GLU A 60 8.38 1.31 -29.67
C GLU A 60 7.76 0.04 -29.08
N LYS A 61 8.51 -0.59 -28.17
CA LYS A 61 8.07 -1.72 -27.36
C LYS A 61 7.94 -1.25 -25.91
N THR A 62 6.74 -1.37 -25.36
CA THR A 62 6.45 -1.07 -23.94
C THR A 62 6.07 -2.36 -23.25
N ALA A 63 6.43 -2.48 -21.98
CA ALA A 63 6.11 -3.64 -21.19
C ALA A 63 5.61 -3.21 -19.82
N THR A 64 4.54 -3.83 -19.34
CA THR A 64 3.92 -3.56 -18.05
C THR A 64 3.65 -4.86 -17.31
N LEU A 65 3.77 -4.81 -15.99
CA LEU A 65 3.37 -5.89 -15.09
C LEU A 65 2.29 -5.35 -14.17
N LYS A 66 1.10 -5.96 -14.21
CA LYS A 66 0.00 -5.65 -13.29
C LYS A 66 -0.17 -6.76 -12.28
N VAL A 67 -0.25 -6.40 -11.01
CA VAL A 67 -0.42 -7.30 -9.87
C VAL A 67 -1.60 -6.80 -9.06
N ASP A 68 -2.63 -7.64 -8.88
CA ASP A 68 -3.80 -7.29 -8.08
C ASP A 68 -3.78 -8.07 -6.76
N THR A 69 -3.99 -7.37 -5.65
CA THR A 69 -4.07 -7.97 -4.32
C THR A 69 -5.19 -7.39 -3.48
N GLN A 70 -5.75 -8.20 -2.58
CA GLN A 70 -6.74 -7.75 -1.60
C GLN A 70 -6.13 -7.53 -0.21
N ILE A 71 -4.89 -7.98 -0.01
CA ILE A 71 -4.12 -7.80 1.22
C ILE A 71 -2.92 -6.92 0.87
N PHE A 72 -2.63 -5.90 1.68
CA PHE A 72 -1.46 -5.05 1.50
C PHE A 72 -0.82 -4.74 2.84
N SER A 73 0.52 -4.69 2.85
CA SER A 73 1.29 -4.22 4.01
C SER A 73 1.57 -2.72 3.91
N MET A 74 2.00 -2.11 5.01
CA MET A 74 2.41 -0.70 4.99
C MET A 74 3.63 -0.45 4.09
N GLU A 75 4.43 -1.49 3.80
CA GLU A 75 5.55 -1.41 2.85
C GLU A 75 5.05 -1.22 1.41
N HIS A 76 3.89 -1.78 1.05
CA HIS A 76 3.28 -1.56 -0.27
C HIS A 76 2.87 -0.10 -0.42
N LEU A 77 2.28 0.46 0.64
CA LEU A 77 1.93 1.88 0.69
C LEU A 77 3.19 2.75 0.68
N ALA A 78 4.27 2.33 1.35
CA ALA A 78 5.55 3.04 1.35
C ALA A 78 6.17 3.09 -0.04
N MET A 79 6.12 1.97 -0.78
CA MET A 79 6.53 1.91 -2.18
C MET A 79 5.68 2.82 -3.07
N LEU A 80 4.35 2.85 -2.88
CA LEU A 80 3.44 3.76 -3.59
C LEU A 80 3.70 5.25 -3.27
N ALA A 81 3.99 5.55 -2.00
CA ALA A 81 4.32 6.90 -1.54
C ALA A 81 5.72 7.36 -2.00
N GLY A 82 6.61 6.42 -2.28
CA GLY A 82 8.02 6.71 -2.56
C GLY A 82 8.80 7.19 -1.33
N GLU A 83 8.29 6.95 -0.12
CA GLU A 83 8.92 7.34 1.14
C GLU A 83 9.12 6.15 2.07
N ASP A 84 10.19 6.20 2.85
CA ASP A 84 10.47 5.17 3.85
C ASP A 84 9.57 5.36 5.08
N ILE A 85 9.22 4.25 5.73
CA ILE A 85 8.43 4.25 6.96
C ILE A 85 9.27 4.84 8.09
N LYS A 86 8.76 5.89 8.75
CA LYS A 86 9.46 6.54 9.87
C LYS A 86 8.91 6.07 11.20
N GLU A 87 9.78 5.57 12.05
CA GLU A 87 9.49 5.29 13.46
C GLU A 87 9.75 6.54 14.29
N ALA A 88 8.70 7.13 14.83
CA ALA A 88 8.82 8.31 15.68
C ALA A 88 7.63 8.42 16.64
N ALA A 89 7.82 9.20 17.72
CA ALA A 89 6.69 9.64 18.52
C ALA A 89 5.75 10.49 17.63
N GLN A 90 4.46 10.19 17.66
CA GLN A 90 3.45 10.94 16.91
C GLN A 90 2.24 11.26 17.79
N ASN A 91 1.66 12.43 17.53
CA ASN A 91 0.38 12.82 18.12
C ASN A 91 -0.75 12.22 17.28
N ILE A 92 -1.62 11.44 17.93
CA ILE A 92 -2.78 10.82 17.30
C ILE A 92 -4.04 11.52 17.80
N TYR A 93 -4.90 11.91 16.86
CA TYR A 93 -6.23 12.44 17.19
C TYR A 93 -7.11 11.34 17.77
N ARG A 94 -7.76 11.66 18.89
CA ARG A 94 -8.71 10.80 19.60
C ARG A 94 -10.00 11.55 19.85
N THR A 95 -11.07 10.78 19.81
CA THR A 95 -12.39 11.21 20.26
C THR A 95 -12.84 10.22 21.33
N GLU A 96 -13.26 10.73 22.47
CA GLU A 96 -13.72 9.94 23.61
C GLU A 96 -15.02 10.53 24.14
N ILE A 97 -16.02 9.68 24.35
CA ILE A 97 -17.23 10.06 25.09
C ILE A 97 -16.96 9.74 26.55
N ALA A 98 -16.97 10.77 27.39
CA ALA A 98 -16.67 10.66 28.80
C ALA A 98 -17.77 11.35 29.63
N LYS A 99 -17.99 10.85 30.84
CA LYS A 99 -19.00 11.40 31.76
C LYS A 99 -18.37 12.52 32.61
N VAL A 100 -19.14 13.57 32.85
CA VAL A 100 -18.74 14.65 33.76
C VAL A 100 -18.92 14.18 35.21
N GLU A 101 -17.83 14.25 35.98
CA GLU A 101 -17.76 13.87 37.39
C GLU A 101 -17.50 15.10 38.27
N ASP A 102 -17.77 14.97 39.57
CA ASP A 102 -17.49 16.02 40.57
C ASP A 102 -16.06 15.86 41.12
N ASP A 103 -15.33 16.98 41.18
CA ASP A 103 -13.98 17.10 41.77
C ASP A 103 -13.99 17.06 43.31
N GLY A 104 -15.18 16.92 43.94
CA GLY A 104 -15.36 16.92 45.40
C GLY A 104 -15.20 18.32 46.04
N SER A 105 -15.07 19.37 45.22
CA SER A 105 -14.93 20.77 45.62
C SER A 105 -15.79 21.70 44.74
N ASN A 106 -16.98 21.24 44.32
CA ASN A 106 -17.88 21.97 43.40
C ASN A 106 -17.27 22.24 42.01
N GLY A 107 -16.25 21.46 41.61
CA GLY A 107 -15.62 21.52 40.30
C GLY A 107 -16.09 20.38 39.41
N MET A 108 -16.12 20.58 38.09
CA MET A 108 -16.48 19.54 37.13
C MET A 108 -15.22 19.00 36.45
N ILE A 109 -15.07 17.68 36.43
CA ILE A 109 -13.93 16.99 35.83
C ILE A 109 -14.37 15.92 34.84
N VAL A 110 -13.49 15.62 33.89
CA VAL A 110 -13.65 14.56 32.90
C VAL A 110 -12.37 13.73 32.86
N ASN A 111 -12.51 12.43 33.06
CA ASN A 111 -11.39 11.48 33.04
C ASN A 111 -11.20 10.91 31.63
N LEU A 112 -10.04 11.15 31.03
CA LEU A 112 -9.66 10.62 29.72
C LEU A 112 -8.83 9.34 29.86
N GLN A 113 -8.94 8.42 28.88
CA GLN A 113 -8.08 7.23 28.86
C GLN A 113 -6.59 7.56 28.74
N LYS A 114 -6.27 8.60 27.96
CA LYS A 114 -4.90 9.05 27.67
C LYS A 114 -4.73 10.53 27.98
N ALA A 115 -3.52 10.90 28.36
CA ALA A 115 -3.18 12.30 28.61
C ALA A 115 -3.22 13.07 27.28
N PRO A 116 -3.95 14.19 27.20
CA PRO A 116 -3.99 15.02 26.02
C PRO A 116 -2.71 15.85 25.88
N VAL A 117 -2.35 16.12 24.64
CA VAL A 117 -1.22 16.96 24.23
C VAL A 117 -1.76 18.06 23.34
N GLY A 118 -1.50 19.32 23.71
CA GLY A 118 -2.01 20.49 22.99
C GLY A 118 -3.45 20.84 23.35
N ASP A 119 -4.17 21.42 22.38
CA ASP A 119 -5.52 21.95 22.58
C ASP A 119 -6.57 20.84 22.68
N ILE A 120 -7.58 21.08 23.51
CA ILE A 120 -8.70 20.16 23.77
C ILE A 120 -9.98 20.88 23.40
N VAL A 121 -10.88 20.15 22.72
CA VAL A 121 -12.22 20.64 22.39
C VAL A 121 -13.23 19.69 23.02
N ILE A 122 -14.19 20.23 23.75
CA ILE A 122 -15.16 19.45 24.51
C ILE A 122 -16.55 19.88 24.08
N TYR A 123 -17.37 18.95 23.62
CA TYR A 123 -18.74 19.21 23.20
C TYR A 123 -19.72 18.42 24.08
N PRO A 124 -20.85 19.02 24.52
CA PRO A 124 -21.91 18.27 25.15
C PRO A 124 -22.41 17.15 24.22
N PHE A 125 -22.61 15.96 24.77
CA PHE A 125 -23.08 14.81 24.01
C PHE A 125 -24.52 14.49 24.45
N VAL A 126 -25.49 14.94 23.65
CA VAL A 126 -26.91 14.81 23.99
C VAL A 126 -27.59 13.95 22.94
N ASN A 127 -28.27 12.88 23.35
CA ASN A 127 -29.03 11.97 22.48
C ASN A 127 -28.20 11.40 21.30
N GLY A 128 -26.92 11.12 21.52
CA GLY A 128 -26.06 10.54 20.48
C GLY A 128 -25.42 11.56 19.53
N VAL A 129 -25.57 12.86 19.77
CA VAL A 129 -25.03 13.92 18.92
C VAL A 129 -24.24 14.94 19.74
N ALA A 130 -23.06 15.29 19.22
CA ALA A 130 -22.24 16.37 19.74
C ALA A 130 -22.88 17.73 19.45
N VAL A 131 -23.21 18.47 20.51
CA VAL A 131 -23.63 19.87 20.41
C VAL A 131 -22.36 20.71 20.26
N LYS A 132 -22.19 21.43 19.15
CA LYS A 132 -20.97 22.22 18.82
C LYS A 132 -20.81 23.48 19.69
N GLN A 133 -20.96 23.35 21.00
CA GLN A 133 -20.77 24.38 22.00
C GLN A 133 -19.56 23.99 22.85
N ASN A 134 -18.40 24.58 22.56
CA ASN A 134 -17.16 24.19 23.21
C ASN A 134 -17.20 24.51 24.72
N GLN A 135 -17.04 23.49 25.55
CA GLN A 135 -16.88 23.61 26.99
C GLN A 135 -15.39 23.78 27.27
N LYS A 136 -14.96 25.01 27.59
CA LYS A 136 -13.56 25.26 27.89
C LYS A 136 -13.14 24.49 29.15
N GLY A 137 -11.91 24.01 29.13
CA GLY A 137 -11.31 23.31 30.27
C GLY A 137 -9.82 23.15 30.09
N ALA A 138 -9.12 22.88 31.19
CA ALA A 138 -7.68 22.65 31.23
C ALA A 138 -7.40 21.21 31.64
N ALA A 139 -6.51 20.53 30.91
CA ALA A 139 -6.06 19.20 31.27
C ALA A 139 -4.85 19.24 32.20
N THR A 140 -4.89 18.40 33.24
CA THR A 140 -3.75 18.04 34.06
C THR A 140 -3.62 16.51 34.05
N GLY A 141 -2.60 16.00 33.35
CA GLY A 141 -2.45 14.56 33.17
C GLY A 141 -3.61 13.98 32.37
N LYS A 142 -4.41 13.09 32.96
CA LYS A 142 -5.59 12.48 32.30
C LYS A 142 -6.91 13.17 32.64
N VAL A 143 -6.89 14.12 33.57
CA VAL A 143 -8.09 14.78 34.08
C VAL A 143 -8.24 16.11 33.38
N VAL A 144 -9.39 16.36 32.77
CA VAL A 144 -9.76 17.66 32.25
C VAL A 144 -10.69 18.33 33.24
N LYS A 145 -10.27 19.48 33.78
CA LYS A 145 -11.11 20.31 34.63
C LYS A 145 -11.86 21.31 33.74
N LEU A 146 -13.19 21.26 33.78
CA LEU A 146 -14.05 22.18 33.05
C LEU A 146 -14.10 23.53 33.75
N ASP A 147 -14.17 24.61 32.96
CA ASP A 147 -14.32 25.96 33.47
C ASP A 147 -15.67 26.13 34.17
N ALA A 148 -15.75 27.04 35.14
CA ALA A 148 -17.01 27.36 35.84
C ALA A 148 -18.12 27.89 34.91
N SER A 149 -17.76 28.36 33.70
CA SER A 149 -18.71 28.78 32.66
C SER A 149 -19.23 27.63 31.80
N ALA A 150 -18.81 26.38 32.05
CA ALA A 150 -19.31 25.22 31.32
C ALA A 150 -20.81 25.04 31.58
N THR A 151 -21.56 24.74 30.51
CA THR A 151 -23.02 24.59 30.53
C THR A 151 -23.49 23.17 30.79
N VAL A 152 -22.55 22.21 30.88
CA VAL A 152 -22.80 20.81 31.22
C VAL A 152 -22.88 20.62 32.74
N LYS A 153 -23.51 19.54 33.19
CA LYS A 153 -23.67 19.20 34.61
C LYS A 153 -22.99 17.87 34.93
N VAL A 154 -22.72 17.66 36.21
CA VAL A 154 -22.27 16.34 36.71
C VAL A 154 -23.31 15.28 36.31
N GLY A 155 -22.83 14.20 35.70
CA GLY A 155 -23.65 13.11 35.16
C GLY A 155 -23.92 13.18 33.66
N ASP A 156 -23.76 14.36 33.03
CA ASP A 156 -23.90 14.53 31.58
C ASP A 156 -22.74 13.86 30.84
N ASP A 157 -23.00 13.42 29.61
CA ASP A 157 -21.98 12.91 28.71
C ASP A 157 -21.40 14.05 27.86
N VAL A 158 -20.09 14.04 27.67
CA VAL A 158 -19.36 14.97 26.81
C VAL A 158 -18.48 14.20 25.84
N GLU A 159 -18.38 14.70 24.61
CA GLU A 159 -17.45 14.21 23.62
C GLU A 159 -16.22 15.10 23.59
N VAL A 160 -15.05 14.50 23.85
CA VAL A 160 -13.77 15.19 23.95
C VAL A 160 -12.90 14.83 22.76
N PHE A 161 -12.47 15.86 22.03
CA PHE A 161 -11.52 15.78 20.93
C PHE A 161 -10.16 16.25 21.42
N TYR A 162 -9.16 15.37 21.37
CA TYR A 162 -7.81 15.66 21.83
C TYR A 162 -6.76 14.90 21.03
N GLN A 163 -5.51 15.31 21.12
CA GLN A 163 -4.38 14.51 20.64
C GLN A 163 -3.71 13.78 21.81
N SER A 164 -3.29 12.54 21.61
CA SER A 164 -2.42 11.83 22.57
C SER A 164 -1.10 11.49 21.91
N GLU A 165 0.01 11.66 22.62
CA GLU A 165 1.31 11.19 22.14
C GLU A 165 1.39 9.65 22.22
N VAL A 166 1.82 9.05 21.13
CA VAL A 166 2.22 7.64 21.06
C VAL A 166 3.71 7.60 20.74
N LYS A 167 4.50 7.05 21.67
CA LYS A 167 5.98 7.02 21.59
C LYS A 167 6.51 6.13 20.47
N SER A 168 5.78 5.08 20.13
CA SER A 168 6.14 4.12 19.09
C SER A 168 5.06 4.09 18.03
N ALA A 169 5.18 4.97 17.04
CA ALA A 169 4.29 5.01 15.89
C ALA A 169 5.10 4.90 14.59
N HIS A 170 4.55 4.18 13.63
CA HIS A 170 5.08 4.14 12.27
C HIS A 170 4.28 5.11 11.40
N LYS A 171 4.96 6.08 10.81
CA LYS A 171 4.36 7.10 9.95
C LYS A 171 4.84 6.94 8.53
N LEU A 172 3.87 6.88 7.63
CA LEU A 172 4.08 7.08 6.20
C LEU A 172 3.54 8.44 5.78
N SER A 173 4.22 9.13 4.86
CA SER A 173 3.80 10.43 4.34
C SER A 173 3.75 10.39 2.82
N PHE A 174 2.61 10.81 2.27
CA PHE A 174 2.44 11.02 0.84
C PHE A 174 2.75 12.48 0.55
N THR A 175 3.95 12.77 0.06
CA THR A 175 4.36 14.14 -0.28
C THR A 175 4.34 14.36 -1.78
N ALA A 176 4.13 15.61 -2.21
CA ALA A 176 4.04 15.95 -3.63
C ALA A 176 5.35 15.77 -4.42
N LYS A 177 6.48 15.56 -3.73
CA LYS A 177 7.82 15.44 -4.33
C LYS A 177 8.33 14.01 -4.38
N SER A 178 7.76 13.13 -3.58
CA SER A 178 8.19 11.74 -3.48
C SER A 178 7.45 10.91 -4.51
N PHE A 179 8.21 10.10 -5.25
CA PHE A 179 7.70 9.20 -6.27
C PHE A 179 8.29 7.81 -6.04
N PRO A 180 7.57 6.73 -6.45
CA PRO A 180 8.10 5.38 -6.37
C PRO A 180 9.49 5.27 -7.01
N LYS A 181 10.41 4.63 -6.29
CA LYS A 181 11.76 4.33 -6.75
C LYS A 181 11.74 3.19 -7.77
N TYR A 182 12.83 3.00 -8.51
CA TYR A 182 13.00 1.83 -9.34
C TYR A 182 13.24 0.59 -8.48
N VAL A 183 12.60 -0.51 -8.84
CA VAL A 183 12.70 -1.81 -8.17
C VAL A 183 13.05 -2.89 -9.17
N LYS A 184 13.75 -3.92 -8.71
CA LYS A 184 13.91 -5.20 -9.42
C LYS A 184 12.87 -6.16 -8.87
N LEU A 185 12.17 -6.89 -9.74
CA LEU A 185 11.16 -7.86 -9.36
C LEU A 185 11.60 -9.25 -9.80
N VAL A 186 11.44 -10.24 -8.94
CA VAL A 186 11.67 -11.65 -9.27
C VAL A 186 10.37 -12.40 -8.98
N GLY A 187 9.77 -12.99 -10.00
CA GLY A 187 8.52 -13.72 -9.93
C GLY A 187 8.73 -15.21 -10.11
N ASP A 188 8.39 -16.01 -9.12
CA ASP A 188 8.45 -17.47 -9.19
C ASP A 188 7.06 -18.03 -9.51
N THR A 189 6.97 -18.98 -10.45
CA THR A 189 5.74 -19.69 -10.84
C THR A 189 6.06 -21.10 -11.33
N ILE A 190 5.03 -21.91 -11.58
CA ILE A 190 5.14 -23.29 -12.04
C ILE A 190 4.41 -23.43 -13.36
N PHE A 191 5.08 -24.01 -14.34
CA PHE A 191 4.52 -24.35 -15.65
C PHE A 191 4.32 -25.86 -15.74
N MET A 192 3.18 -26.29 -16.29
CA MET A 192 2.91 -27.70 -16.56
C MET A 192 3.28 -28.02 -18.01
N ASP A 193 4.09 -29.05 -18.23
CA ASP A 193 4.45 -29.51 -19.57
C ASP A 193 3.35 -30.37 -20.22
N GLU A 194 3.08 -30.16 -21.51
CA GLU A 194 2.04 -30.86 -22.27
C GLU A 194 2.33 -32.36 -22.45
N VAL A 195 3.60 -32.75 -22.55
CA VAL A 195 4.01 -34.09 -22.98
C VAL A 195 4.32 -35.00 -21.79
N SER A 196 5.10 -34.48 -20.85
CA SER A 196 5.50 -35.19 -19.63
C SER A 196 4.49 -35.06 -18.50
N THR A 197 3.60 -34.05 -18.54
CA THR A 197 2.69 -33.67 -17.46
C THR A 197 3.39 -33.34 -16.13
N GLU A 198 4.72 -33.15 -16.17
CA GLU A 198 5.53 -32.76 -15.03
C GLU A 198 5.53 -31.24 -14.87
N ALA A 199 5.73 -30.79 -13.63
CA ALA A 199 5.81 -29.39 -13.25
C ALA A 199 7.25 -28.88 -13.42
N ALA A 200 7.44 -27.83 -14.22
CA ALA A 200 8.69 -27.12 -14.38
C ALA A 200 8.64 -25.80 -13.58
N ALA A 201 9.66 -25.54 -12.77
CA ALA A 201 9.76 -24.29 -12.03
C ALA A 201 10.24 -23.18 -12.97
N VAL A 202 9.62 -22.00 -12.89
CA VAL A 202 9.90 -20.86 -13.74
C VAL A 202 10.13 -19.63 -12.88
N GLN A 203 11.28 -18.99 -13.06
CA GLN A 203 11.60 -17.71 -12.46
C GLN A 203 11.66 -16.64 -13.53
N THR A 204 10.86 -15.59 -13.37
CA THR A 204 10.87 -14.41 -14.22
C THR A 204 11.54 -13.26 -13.50
N VAL A 205 12.62 -12.71 -14.06
CA VAL A 205 13.38 -11.60 -13.49
C VAL A 205 13.14 -10.34 -14.29
N PHE A 206 12.57 -9.33 -13.64
CA PHE A 206 12.41 -7.97 -14.15
C PHE A 206 13.48 -7.08 -13.54
N TYR A 207 14.52 -6.75 -14.30
CA TYR A 207 15.70 -6.05 -13.78
C TYR A 207 15.43 -4.61 -13.35
N LYS A 208 14.53 -3.92 -14.06
CA LYS A 208 14.20 -2.52 -13.79
C LYS A 208 12.72 -2.26 -14.02
N ALA A 209 11.98 -2.13 -12.94
CA ALA A 209 10.57 -1.80 -12.92
C ALA A 209 10.34 -0.51 -12.13
N LYS A 210 9.33 0.27 -12.51
CA LYS A 210 8.88 1.43 -11.74
C LYS A 210 7.39 1.33 -11.50
N LEU A 211 6.98 1.43 -10.25
CA LEU A 211 5.56 1.44 -9.89
C LEU A 211 4.92 2.75 -10.36
N GLN A 212 3.77 2.65 -11.02
CA GLN A 212 2.95 3.81 -11.34
C GLN A 212 2.33 4.35 -10.04
N PRO A 213 2.37 5.69 -9.79
CA PRO A 213 1.93 6.28 -8.52
C PRO A 213 0.40 6.37 -8.39
N ASN A 214 -0.35 5.88 -9.36
CA ASN A 214 -1.81 5.87 -9.35
C ASN A 214 -2.33 4.69 -8.51
N PHE A 215 -2.95 4.99 -7.37
CA PHE A 215 -3.70 4.00 -6.62
C PHE A 215 -4.98 4.62 -6.07
N THR A 216 -6.01 3.79 -5.90
CA THR A 216 -7.25 4.16 -5.24
C THR A 216 -7.52 3.18 -4.13
N LEU A 217 -7.56 3.66 -2.89
CA LEU A 217 -8.01 2.87 -1.75
C LEU A 217 -9.46 3.26 -1.45
N SER A 218 -10.42 2.47 -1.93
CA SER A 218 -11.81 2.56 -1.50
C SER A 218 -12.02 1.72 -0.23
N SER A 219 -12.94 2.13 0.64
CA SER A 219 -13.36 1.32 1.79
C SER A 219 -14.88 1.34 1.84
N GLY A 220 -15.51 0.17 1.77
CA GLY A 220 -16.95 -0.02 1.84
C GLY A 220 -17.29 -0.97 2.99
N SER A 221 -18.44 -0.76 3.64
CA SER A 221 -18.93 -1.62 4.72
C SER A 221 -19.57 -2.91 4.21
N GLU A 222 -19.80 -3.03 2.90
CA GLU A 222 -20.41 -4.18 2.24
C GLU A 222 -19.70 -4.45 0.90
N GLY A 223 -19.62 -5.72 0.52
CA GLY A 223 -19.01 -6.18 -0.73
C GLY A 223 -17.64 -6.86 -0.57
N ASP A 224 -17.04 -7.21 -1.70
CA ASP A 224 -15.70 -7.82 -1.73
C ASP A 224 -14.64 -6.82 -1.20
N PRO A 225 -13.61 -7.32 -0.49
CA PRO A 225 -12.49 -6.48 -0.05
C PRO A 225 -11.88 -5.72 -1.23
N THR A 226 -11.59 -4.44 -1.02
CA THR A 226 -10.97 -3.55 -2.01
C THR A 226 -9.69 -4.18 -2.56
N THR A 227 -9.61 -4.23 -3.88
CA THR A 227 -8.41 -4.70 -4.58
C THR A 227 -7.46 -3.51 -4.79
N LEU A 228 -6.23 -3.66 -4.33
CA LEU A 228 -5.12 -2.79 -4.66
C LEU A 228 -4.47 -3.31 -5.95
N SER A 229 -4.54 -2.51 -7.01
CA SER A 229 -3.86 -2.76 -8.28
C SER A 229 -2.51 -2.06 -8.30
N LEU A 230 -1.43 -2.84 -8.42
CA LEU A 230 -0.07 -2.35 -8.60
C LEU A 230 0.32 -2.52 -10.06
N VAL A 231 0.57 -1.41 -10.76
CA VAL A 231 1.00 -1.43 -12.17
C VAL A 231 2.44 -0.96 -12.24
N PHE A 232 3.32 -1.82 -12.74
CA PHE A 232 4.73 -1.54 -12.93
C PHE A 232 5.04 -1.34 -14.40
N ASP A 233 5.68 -0.22 -14.72
CA ASP A 233 6.32 -0.01 -16.01
C ASP A 233 7.68 -0.73 -16.01
N LEU A 234 7.90 -1.58 -17.01
CA LEU A 234 9.13 -2.36 -17.15
C LEU A 234 10.07 -1.66 -18.13
N PHE A 235 11.31 -1.45 -17.71
CA PHE A 235 12.34 -0.75 -18.47
C PHE A 235 13.45 -1.71 -18.89
N PRO A 236 14.03 -1.55 -20.09
CA PRO A 236 15.20 -2.32 -20.48
C PRO A 236 16.40 -1.95 -19.60
N GLN A 237 17.20 -2.96 -19.29
CA GLN A 237 18.49 -2.81 -18.65
C GLN A 237 19.53 -3.62 -19.44
N LYS A 238 20.74 -3.09 -19.55
CA LYS A 238 21.84 -3.79 -20.20
C LYS A 238 22.29 -4.98 -19.36
N ILE A 239 21.99 -6.18 -19.83
CA ILE A 239 22.43 -7.45 -19.26
C ILE A 239 23.25 -8.17 -20.34
N ASN A 240 24.49 -8.51 -20.02
CA ASN A 240 25.43 -9.17 -20.97
C ASN A 240 25.59 -8.45 -22.33
N GLY A 241 25.37 -7.13 -22.37
CA GLY A 241 25.50 -6.32 -23.59
C GLY A 241 24.20 -6.12 -24.38
N GLU A 242 23.10 -6.76 -23.97
CA GLU A 242 21.78 -6.65 -24.62
C GLU A 242 20.80 -5.87 -23.73
N ASP A 243 19.90 -5.12 -24.36
CA ASP A 243 18.82 -4.40 -23.67
C ASP A 243 17.68 -5.38 -23.32
N THR A 244 17.75 -5.95 -22.12
CA THR A 244 16.82 -6.96 -21.62
C THR A 244 15.73 -6.33 -20.76
N ILE A 245 14.46 -6.63 -21.08
CA ILE A 245 13.29 -6.15 -20.30
C ILE A 245 12.95 -7.13 -19.17
N ALA A 246 12.93 -8.42 -19.47
CA ALA A 246 12.70 -9.49 -18.50
C ALA A 246 13.37 -10.78 -18.99
N ASP A 247 13.96 -11.54 -18.08
CA ASP A 247 14.42 -12.90 -18.33
C ASP A 247 13.44 -13.89 -17.73
N MET A 248 13.18 -14.99 -18.44
CA MET A 248 12.38 -16.09 -17.94
C MET A 248 13.25 -17.35 -17.96
N ILE A 249 13.46 -17.91 -16.78
CA ILE A 249 14.38 -19.01 -16.52
C ILE A 249 13.54 -20.20 -16.10
N VAL A 250 13.49 -21.23 -16.95
CA VAL A 250 12.86 -22.52 -16.63
C VAL A 250 13.93 -23.47 -16.11
N TYR A 251 13.70 -24.08 -14.95
CA TYR A 251 14.65 -24.99 -14.32
C TYR A 251 13.93 -26.20 -13.69
N ASP A 252 14.66 -27.30 -13.53
CA ASP A 252 14.18 -28.46 -12.78
C ASP A 252 14.40 -28.21 -11.29
N SER A 253 13.33 -28.26 -10.50
CA SER A 253 13.37 -28.05 -9.04
C SER A 253 14.13 -29.12 -8.26
N LYS A 254 14.59 -30.19 -8.92
CA LYS A 254 15.32 -31.32 -8.31
C LYS A 254 16.85 -31.18 -8.35
N GLU A 255 17.39 -30.15 -9.01
CA GLU A 255 18.80 -29.75 -8.90
C GLU A 255 19.00 -28.68 -7.82
#